data_AF-A0A958KXU8-F1
#
_entry.id   AF-A0A958KXU8-F1
#
_cell.length_a   1.000
_cell.length_b   1.000
_cell.length_c   1.000
_cell.angle_alpha   90.00
_cell.angle_beta   90.00
_cell.angle_gamma   90.00
#
_symmetry.space_group_name_H-M   'P 1'
#
loop_
_entity.id
_entity.type
_entity.pdbx_description
1 polymer ?
#
loop_
_entity_poly.entity_id
_entity_poly.type
_entity_poly.pdbx_seq_one_letter_code
_entity_poly.pdbx_strand_id
1 'polypeptide(L)'
;ITAKRYQDVNFPSSTSENTWQEAFDYFKLNPPQKIDPSLLAPSEKYDILVGDDAFTLTNLSWAEGKMYNDEKGDVESWMGICHGWAPASYMEPRPTHTIQVPSYNPSFKKNIEFRPDDIKALISLKWANGINVTPDYQSGATRFVGGRCNVENPEKDTETGRIIDPACFDLNPGLWHVIVTNHIGQTKRPFVIDASYDLEVWNQPLVSFSYSYFNPKDLEYVDDLHSARVRLDDPEFTDKFAKFRNNKLAVEIVGIAMDIEYVVETSPDGAITDSALNDRTRKAKYHYDLELDQSGRIIGGEWYQNKHPDFIWTPIQNSVAVNQEDLYNLTDSLVPQVAPTASRSRVPLRYVLNKLLDNFR
;
A
#
# COMPACT_ATOMS: atom_id res chain seq x y z
N ILE A 1 -10.48 -2.15 10.63
CA ILE A 1 -9.08 -2.60 10.87
C ILE A 1 -8.56 -2.19 12.24
N THR A 2 -8.53 -0.90 12.60
CA THR A 2 -7.97 -0.43 13.89
C THR A 2 -8.81 -0.75 15.14
N ALA A 3 -10.08 -1.11 14.98
CA ALA A 3 -10.98 -1.48 16.09
C ALA A 3 -11.02 -2.99 16.39
N LYS A 4 -10.21 -3.80 15.69
CA LYS A 4 -10.11 -5.24 15.95
C LYS A 4 -9.27 -5.50 17.20
N ARG A 5 -9.81 -6.22 18.18
CA ARG A 5 -9.09 -6.68 19.38
C ARG A 5 -8.33 -7.97 19.09
N TYR A 6 -7.24 -7.88 18.34
CA TYR A 6 -6.49 -9.04 17.85
C TYR A 6 -5.86 -9.90 18.97
N GLN A 7 -5.74 -9.37 20.18
CA GLN A 7 -5.22 -10.09 21.35
C GLN A 7 -6.31 -10.82 22.13
N ASP A 8 -7.58 -10.51 21.88
CA ASP A 8 -8.72 -11.13 22.54
C ASP A 8 -9.12 -12.39 21.77
N VAL A 9 -8.79 -13.55 22.34
CA VAL A 9 -9.07 -14.86 21.76
C VAL A 9 -10.57 -15.15 21.60
N ASN A 10 -11.43 -14.40 22.30
CA ASN A 10 -12.88 -14.52 22.17
C ASN A 10 -13.46 -13.55 21.14
N PHE A 11 -12.64 -12.62 20.62
CA PHE A 11 -13.09 -11.69 19.59
C PHE A 11 -13.36 -12.47 18.30
N PRO A 12 -14.54 -12.30 17.67
CA PRO A 12 -14.90 -13.07 16.49
C PRO A 12 -13.83 -13.00 15.39
N SER A 13 -13.39 -14.17 14.94
CA SER A 13 -12.45 -14.33 13.84
C SER A 13 -13.17 -14.37 12.49
N SER A 14 -12.44 -14.11 11.40
CA SER A 14 -12.93 -14.04 10.02
C SER A 14 -13.31 -15.41 9.42
N THR A 15 -13.98 -16.28 10.17
CA THR A 15 -14.21 -17.70 9.85
C THR A 15 -15.68 -18.09 9.65
N SER A 16 -16.62 -17.15 9.77
CA SER A 16 -18.09 -17.33 9.64
C SER A 16 -18.65 -16.55 8.44
N GLU A 17 -19.93 -16.78 8.08
CA GLU A 17 -20.68 -15.88 7.20
C GLU A 17 -21.06 -14.60 7.99
N ASN A 18 -20.72 -13.42 7.46
CA ASN A 18 -20.84 -12.10 8.09
C ASN A 18 -20.04 -11.93 9.42
N THR A 19 -18.73 -12.17 9.33
CA THR A 19 -17.77 -12.00 10.44
C THR A 19 -17.72 -10.57 10.98
N TRP A 20 -18.07 -9.57 10.16
CA TRP A 20 -18.07 -8.19 10.59
C TRP A 20 -19.19 -7.90 11.60
N GLN A 21 -20.41 -8.36 11.33
CA GLN A 21 -21.56 -8.15 12.21
C GLN A 21 -21.35 -8.82 13.58
N GLU A 22 -20.84 -10.07 13.59
CA GLU A 22 -20.49 -10.77 14.83
C GLU A 22 -19.46 -9.99 15.65
N ALA A 23 -18.41 -9.49 15.01
CA ALA A 23 -17.38 -8.69 15.67
C ALA A 23 -17.94 -7.36 16.21
N PHE A 24 -18.84 -6.71 15.47
CA PHE A 24 -19.50 -5.48 15.90
C PHE A 24 -20.43 -5.72 17.10
N ASP A 25 -21.23 -6.80 17.08
CA ASP A 25 -22.11 -7.16 18.21
C ASP A 25 -21.30 -7.53 19.45
N TYR A 26 -20.20 -8.26 19.26
CA TYR A 26 -19.24 -8.54 20.34
C TYR A 26 -18.72 -7.24 20.96
N PHE A 27 -18.29 -6.27 20.15
CA PHE A 27 -17.84 -4.96 20.62
C PHE A 27 -18.94 -4.21 21.40
N LYS A 28 -20.19 -4.24 20.91
CA LYS A 28 -21.33 -3.58 21.58
C LYS A 28 -21.64 -4.17 22.96
N LEU A 29 -21.51 -5.49 23.11
CA LEU A 29 -21.69 -6.18 24.39
C LEU A 29 -20.52 -5.98 25.34
N ASN A 30 -19.31 -5.82 24.78
CA ASN A 30 -18.04 -5.72 25.49
C ASN A 30 -17.36 -4.36 25.24
N PRO A 31 -17.93 -3.23 25.71
CA PRO A 31 -17.36 -1.91 25.48
C PRO A 31 -15.97 -1.77 26.16
N PRO A 32 -15.10 -0.87 25.65
CA PRO A 32 -13.71 -0.73 26.10
C PRO A 32 -13.55 -0.62 27.63
N GLN A 33 -14.50 0.03 28.31
CA GLN A 33 -14.47 0.25 29.76
C GLN A 33 -14.65 -1.04 30.58
N LYS A 34 -15.16 -2.12 29.98
CA LYS A 34 -15.41 -3.41 30.66
C LYS A 34 -14.33 -4.45 30.37
N ILE A 35 -13.32 -4.11 29.58
CA ILE A 35 -12.35 -5.05 29.03
C ILE A 35 -10.98 -4.77 29.64
N ASP A 36 -10.17 -5.82 29.78
CA ASP A 36 -8.80 -5.67 30.22
C ASP A 36 -8.05 -4.72 29.24
N PRO A 37 -7.39 -3.66 29.73
CA PRO A 37 -6.59 -2.77 28.90
C PRO A 37 -5.60 -3.49 27.96
N SER A 38 -5.10 -4.67 28.33
CA SER A 38 -4.19 -5.46 27.48
C SER A 38 -4.86 -6.10 26.26
N LEU A 39 -6.20 -6.13 26.22
CA LEU A 39 -7.00 -6.71 25.14
C LEU A 39 -7.62 -5.65 24.22
N LEU A 40 -7.43 -4.37 24.55
CA LEU A 40 -7.99 -3.26 23.78
C LEU A 40 -7.43 -3.23 22.36
N ALA A 41 -8.27 -2.81 21.43
CA ALA A 41 -7.90 -2.60 20.04
C ALA A 41 -6.95 -1.39 19.90
N PRO A 42 -6.19 -1.29 18.79
CA PRO A 42 -5.32 -0.15 18.53
C PRO A 42 -6.03 1.21 18.63
N SER A 43 -7.25 1.34 18.10
CA SER A 43 -8.02 2.59 18.20
C SER A 43 -8.49 2.88 19.63
N GLU A 44 -8.86 1.86 20.40
CA GLU A 44 -9.29 2.02 21.79
C GLU A 44 -8.13 2.45 22.68
N LYS A 45 -6.95 1.87 22.46
CA LYS A 45 -5.70 2.30 23.12
C LYS A 45 -5.37 3.75 22.76
N TYR A 46 -5.55 4.15 21.50
CA TYR A 46 -5.35 5.53 21.06
C TYR A 46 -6.34 6.50 21.73
N ASP A 47 -7.63 6.18 21.77
CA ASP A 47 -8.65 7.04 22.39
C ASP A 47 -8.34 7.26 23.88
N ILE A 48 -7.96 6.21 24.62
CA ILE A 48 -7.50 6.34 26.02
C ILE A 48 -6.20 7.15 26.12
N LEU A 49 -5.26 6.94 25.20
CA LEU A 49 -4.00 7.68 25.17
C LEU A 49 -4.26 9.17 25.06
N VAL A 50 -5.09 9.60 24.11
CA VAL A 50 -5.38 11.02 23.90
C VAL A 50 -6.38 11.60 24.91
N GLY A 51 -7.00 10.76 25.74
CA GLY A 51 -7.97 11.20 26.73
C GLY A 51 -9.37 11.44 26.19
N ASP A 52 -9.73 10.73 25.12
CA ASP A 52 -11.06 10.76 24.54
C ASP A 52 -11.96 9.69 25.16
N ASP A 53 -12.64 10.03 26.26
CA ASP A 53 -13.56 9.14 26.95
C ASP A 53 -14.80 8.75 26.10
N ALA A 54 -15.04 9.46 24.98
CA ALA A 54 -16.11 9.14 24.04
C ALA A 54 -15.70 8.08 23.00
N PHE A 55 -14.43 7.66 22.97
CA PHE A 55 -13.90 6.66 22.04
C PHE A 55 -14.21 7.02 20.57
N THR A 56 -13.96 8.28 20.18
CA THR A 56 -14.38 8.82 18.87
C THR A 56 -13.73 8.07 17.72
N LEU A 57 -12.42 7.76 17.80
CA LEU A 57 -11.73 7.05 16.73
C LEU A 57 -12.25 5.62 16.60
N THR A 58 -12.42 4.91 17.73
CA THR A 58 -12.97 3.54 17.73
C THR A 58 -14.38 3.51 17.16
N ASN A 59 -15.27 4.40 17.60
CA ASN A 59 -16.66 4.42 17.14
C ASN A 59 -16.77 4.72 15.65
N LEU A 60 -15.94 5.64 15.12
CA LEU A 60 -15.95 5.94 13.68
C LEU A 60 -15.29 4.86 12.84
N SER A 61 -14.32 4.13 13.40
CA SER A 61 -13.76 2.94 12.75
C SER A 61 -14.82 1.85 12.55
N TRP A 62 -15.75 1.69 13.51
CA TRP A 62 -16.90 0.81 13.36
C TRP A 62 -17.97 1.38 12.42
N ALA A 63 -18.22 2.69 12.47
CA ALA A 63 -19.24 3.34 11.64
C ALA A 63 -18.99 3.14 10.14
N GLU A 64 -17.72 3.15 9.70
CA GLU A 64 -17.35 2.86 8.32
C GLU A 64 -17.80 1.48 7.86
N GLY A 65 -17.43 0.42 8.59
CA GLY A 65 -17.87 -0.93 8.27
C GLY A 65 -19.39 -1.07 8.34
N LYS A 66 -20.02 -0.39 9.31
CA LYS A 66 -21.47 -0.39 9.47
C LYS A 66 -22.18 0.14 8.23
N MET A 67 -21.68 1.22 7.61
CA MET A 67 -22.25 1.75 6.38
C MET A 67 -22.31 0.71 5.27
N TYR A 68 -21.22 -0.03 5.06
CA TYR A 68 -21.16 -1.09 4.04
C TYR A 68 -22.07 -2.27 4.39
N ASN A 69 -22.05 -2.72 5.63
CA ASN A 69 -22.90 -3.81 6.09
C ASN A 69 -24.40 -3.46 6.00
N ASP A 70 -24.79 -2.23 6.34
CA ASP A 70 -26.17 -1.76 6.23
C ASP A 70 -26.64 -1.69 4.77
N GLU A 71 -25.75 -1.30 3.83
CA GLU A 71 -26.07 -1.17 2.41
C GLU A 71 -26.05 -2.51 1.66
N LYS A 72 -25.08 -3.38 1.97
CA LYS A 72 -24.78 -4.58 1.19
C LYS A 72 -25.02 -5.89 1.92
N GLY A 73 -25.29 -5.85 3.23
CA GLY A 73 -25.50 -7.02 4.07
C GLY A 73 -24.23 -7.70 4.58
N ASP A 74 -23.04 -7.22 4.17
CA ASP A 74 -21.73 -7.67 4.65
C ASP A 74 -20.67 -6.57 4.42
N VAL A 75 -19.49 -6.72 5.03
CA VAL A 75 -18.28 -5.97 4.72
C VAL A 75 -17.29 -6.90 4.02
N GLU A 76 -17.03 -6.61 2.76
CA GLU A 76 -16.13 -7.41 1.92
C GLU A 76 -14.75 -7.59 2.60
N SER A 77 -14.25 -8.83 2.63
CA SER A 77 -13.02 -9.16 3.36
C SER A 77 -11.75 -8.47 2.85
N TRP A 78 -11.75 -8.00 1.60
CA TRP A 78 -10.65 -7.25 0.98
C TRP A 78 -10.71 -5.75 1.29
N MET A 79 -11.85 -5.22 1.78
CA MET A 79 -11.95 -3.81 2.16
C MET A 79 -11.00 -3.49 3.30
N GLY A 80 -10.13 -2.52 3.06
CA GLY A 80 -9.12 -2.15 4.03
C GLY A 80 -8.36 -0.89 3.69
N ILE A 81 -7.27 -0.69 4.43
CA ILE A 81 -6.40 0.48 4.34
C ILE A 81 -5.07 0.12 3.66
N CYS A 82 -5.11 -0.69 2.60
CA CYS A 82 -3.91 -1.11 1.87
C CYS A 82 -3.10 0.10 1.35
N HIS A 83 -3.80 1.11 0.85
CA HIS A 83 -3.25 2.39 0.44
C HIS A 83 -2.61 3.19 1.60
N GLY A 84 -2.88 2.83 2.86
CA GLY A 84 -2.26 3.42 4.04
C GLY A 84 -1.06 2.64 4.57
N TRP A 85 -1.17 1.31 4.73
CA TRP A 85 -0.03 0.52 5.23
C TRP A 85 1.12 0.50 4.21
N ALA A 86 0.83 0.41 2.91
CA ALA A 86 1.85 0.30 1.88
C ALA A 86 2.88 1.45 1.94
N PRO A 87 2.50 2.74 1.91
CA PRO A 87 3.46 3.82 2.10
C PRO A 87 4.04 3.87 3.52
N ALA A 88 3.24 3.61 4.56
CA ALA A 88 3.72 3.61 5.95
C ALA A 88 4.91 2.66 6.17
N SER A 89 4.92 1.51 5.48
CA SER A 89 5.96 0.47 5.60
C SER A 89 7.38 0.94 5.29
N TYR A 90 7.53 1.98 4.47
CA TYR A 90 8.84 2.53 4.07
C TYR A 90 8.99 4.04 4.34
N MET A 91 7.92 4.73 4.72
CA MET A 91 7.96 6.15 5.08
C MET A 91 8.07 6.39 6.59
N GLU A 92 7.90 5.37 7.42
CA GLU A 92 7.92 5.48 8.88
C GLU A 92 8.93 4.52 9.51
N PRO A 93 9.48 4.86 10.69
CA PRO A 93 10.30 3.92 11.45
C PRO A 93 9.48 2.66 11.81
N ARG A 94 10.13 1.50 11.75
CA ARG A 94 9.52 0.24 12.19
C ARG A 94 9.36 0.25 13.72
N PRO A 95 8.15 0.03 14.26
CA PRO A 95 7.98 -0.27 15.68
C PRO A 95 8.61 -1.63 15.99
N THR A 96 9.68 -1.68 16.78
CA THR A 96 10.48 -2.92 16.99
C THR A 96 10.15 -3.66 18.29
N HIS A 97 9.48 -3.01 19.23
CA HIS A 97 9.17 -3.59 20.53
C HIS A 97 7.96 -2.92 21.19
N THR A 98 7.40 -3.58 22.20
CA THR A 98 6.33 -3.03 23.03
C THR A 98 6.84 -1.84 23.85
N ILE A 99 6.02 -0.78 23.91
CA ILE A 99 6.27 0.41 24.73
C ILE A 99 5.11 0.66 25.71
N GLN A 100 5.41 1.42 26.76
CA GLN A 100 4.44 1.83 27.78
C GLN A 100 4.43 3.36 27.84
N VAL A 101 3.27 3.98 27.62
CA VAL A 101 3.16 5.44 27.55
C VAL A 101 2.08 5.97 28.50
N PRO A 102 2.30 7.13 29.16
CA PRO A 102 1.26 7.75 29.96
C PRO A 102 0.16 8.34 29.06
N SER A 103 -1.08 8.34 29.55
CA SER A 103 -2.18 9.05 28.89
C SER A 103 -2.01 10.57 28.98
N TYR A 104 -2.49 11.29 27.97
CA TYR A 104 -2.67 12.74 28.00
C TYR A 104 -3.85 13.16 28.90
N ASN A 105 -4.74 12.24 29.29
CA ASN A 105 -5.75 12.49 30.32
C ASN A 105 -5.10 12.36 31.72
N PRO A 106 -4.98 13.44 32.50
CA PRO A 106 -4.35 13.39 33.82
C PRO A 106 -5.12 12.55 34.82
N SER A 107 -6.40 12.25 34.56
CA SER A 107 -7.22 11.37 35.40
C SER A 107 -6.88 9.89 35.20
N PHE A 108 -6.35 9.52 34.04
CA PHE A 108 -5.94 8.14 33.75
C PHE A 108 -4.51 7.91 34.25
N LYS A 109 -4.39 7.13 35.33
CA LYS A 109 -3.11 6.97 36.06
C LYS A 109 -2.26 5.77 35.62
N LYS A 110 -2.80 4.88 34.78
CA LYS A 110 -2.07 3.71 34.29
C LYS A 110 -1.33 4.06 33.01
N ASN A 111 -0.19 3.43 32.78
CA ASN A 111 0.44 3.46 31.46
C ASN A 111 -0.35 2.54 30.51
N ILE A 112 -0.30 2.90 29.23
CA ILE A 112 -0.96 2.18 28.15
C ILE A 112 0.12 1.43 27.39
N GLU A 113 -0.09 0.12 27.25
CA GLU A 113 0.78 -0.76 26.46
C GLU A 113 0.46 -0.60 24.97
N PHE A 114 1.47 -0.29 24.17
CA PHE A 114 1.41 -0.37 22.71
C PHE A 114 2.41 -1.42 22.22
N ARG A 115 1.90 -2.47 21.58
CA ARG A 115 2.69 -3.46 20.84
C ARG A 115 3.00 -2.94 19.43
N PRO A 116 3.99 -3.53 18.73
CA PRO A 116 4.31 -3.14 17.35
C PRO A 116 3.10 -3.06 16.43
N ASP A 117 2.19 -4.04 16.49
CA ASP A 117 0.99 -4.08 15.65
C ASP A 117 -0.03 -2.98 15.97
N ASP A 118 -0.13 -2.53 17.23
CA ASP A 118 -0.98 -1.39 17.58
C ASP A 118 -0.51 -0.12 16.86
N ILE A 119 0.81 0.11 16.88
CA ILE A 119 1.43 1.29 16.29
C ILE A 119 1.36 1.21 14.76
N LYS A 120 1.66 0.03 14.18
CA LYS A 120 1.50 -0.21 12.73
C LYS A 120 0.07 0.05 12.27
N ALA A 121 -0.95 -0.39 13.02
CA ALA A 121 -2.35 -0.17 12.67
C ALA A 121 -2.72 1.32 12.68
N LEU A 122 -2.30 2.08 13.69
CA LEU A 122 -2.59 3.51 13.80
C LEU A 122 -1.87 4.35 12.74
N ILE A 123 -0.60 4.03 12.44
CA ILE A 123 0.16 4.69 11.39
C ILE A 123 -0.43 4.37 10.01
N SER A 124 -0.84 3.12 9.77
CA SER A 124 -1.49 2.75 8.52
C SER A 124 -2.79 3.55 8.32
N LEU A 125 -3.59 3.73 9.39
CA LEU A 125 -4.78 4.56 9.34
C LEU A 125 -4.46 6.03 9.06
N LYS A 126 -3.37 6.53 9.65
CA LYS A 126 -2.87 7.89 9.39
C LYS A 126 -2.52 8.11 7.93
N TRP A 127 -1.79 7.19 7.31
CA TRP A 127 -1.41 7.28 5.91
C TRP A 127 -2.59 7.06 4.96
N ALA A 128 -3.60 6.29 5.37
CA ALA A 128 -4.80 6.07 4.58
C ALA A 128 -5.66 7.33 4.46
N ASN A 129 -5.93 7.98 5.59
CA ASN A 129 -6.93 9.06 5.67
C ASN A 129 -6.31 10.46 5.84
N GLY A 130 -4.99 10.53 6.06
CA GLY A 130 -4.27 11.78 6.25
C GLY A 130 -3.95 12.51 4.95
N ILE A 131 -3.54 13.76 5.10
CA ILE A 131 -3.05 14.61 4.01
C ILE A 131 -1.53 14.41 3.93
N ASN A 132 -1.04 13.93 2.80
CA ASN A 132 0.40 13.85 2.54
C ASN A 132 0.92 15.25 2.21
N VAL A 133 1.88 15.72 3.03
CA VAL A 133 2.50 17.05 2.89
C VAL A 133 4.01 16.98 2.89
N THR A 134 4.64 17.99 2.30
CA THR A 134 6.07 18.31 2.40
C THR A 134 6.19 19.82 2.65
N PRO A 135 7.38 20.38 2.92
CA PRO A 135 7.56 21.83 2.99
C PRO A 135 7.06 22.57 1.73
N ASP A 136 7.15 21.94 0.56
CA ASP A 136 6.79 22.55 -0.74
C ASP A 136 5.36 22.21 -1.21
N TYR A 137 4.76 21.14 -0.68
CA TYR A 137 3.42 20.67 -1.06
C TYR A 137 2.53 20.55 0.18
N GLN A 138 1.58 21.48 0.33
CA GLN A 138 0.64 21.51 1.46
C GLN A 138 -0.53 20.52 1.34
N SER A 139 -0.66 19.85 0.19
CA SER A 139 -1.55 18.70 -0.01
C SER A 139 -1.09 17.89 -1.22
N GLY A 140 -1.53 16.64 -1.32
CA GLY A 140 -1.30 15.81 -2.51
C GLY A 140 0.17 15.53 -2.80
N ALA A 141 1.01 15.42 -1.77
CA ALA A 141 2.43 15.09 -1.91
C ALA A 141 2.64 13.61 -2.32
N THR A 142 2.08 13.22 -3.45
CA THR A 142 2.11 11.89 -4.05
C THR A 142 2.43 12.02 -5.55
N ARG A 143 3.13 11.03 -6.10
CA ARG A 143 3.33 10.84 -7.54
C ARG A 143 2.62 9.55 -7.95
N PHE A 144 1.86 9.60 -9.03
CA PHE A 144 1.03 8.49 -9.49
C PHE A 144 1.20 8.33 -11.00
N VAL A 145 1.29 7.09 -11.47
CA VAL A 145 1.45 6.74 -12.88
C VAL A 145 0.61 5.51 -13.20
N GLY A 146 -0.07 5.53 -14.33
CA GLY A 146 -1.02 4.49 -14.76
C GLY A 146 -2.46 4.84 -14.38
N GLY A 147 -3.40 4.22 -15.08
CA GLY A 147 -4.82 4.27 -14.77
C GLY A 147 -5.28 3.02 -14.02
N ARG A 148 -6.58 2.92 -13.78
CA ARG A 148 -7.22 1.68 -13.34
C ARG A 148 -7.96 1.05 -14.52
N CYS A 149 -7.84 -0.27 -14.68
CA CYS A 149 -8.72 -1.03 -15.54
C CYS A 149 -10.04 -1.33 -14.81
N ASN A 150 -11.11 -0.60 -15.13
CA ASN A 150 -12.44 -0.86 -14.53
C ASN A 150 -13.28 -1.85 -15.35
N VAL A 151 -12.66 -2.62 -16.24
CA VAL A 151 -13.32 -3.57 -17.13
C VAL A 151 -12.90 -4.98 -16.72
N GLU A 152 -13.84 -5.80 -16.26
CA GLU A 152 -13.55 -7.15 -15.75
C GLU A 152 -12.97 -8.08 -16.84
N ASN A 153 -13.48 -7.99 -18.07
CA ASN A 153 -13.05 -8.79 -19.20
C ASN A 153 -12.76 -7.88 -20.40
N PRO A 154 -11.63 -7.17 -20.41
CA PRO A 154 -11.33 -6.23 -21.48
C PRO A 154 -11.10 -7.00 -22.79
N GLU A 155 -11.52 -6.39 -23.89
CA GLU A 155 -11.39 -6.98 -25.23
C GLU A 155 -9.91 -7.20 -25.57
N LYS A 156 -9.63 -8.35 -26.18
CA LYS A 156 -8.29 -8.76 -26.58
C LYS A 156 -8.22 -8.91 -28.09
N ASP A 157 -7.10 -8.48 -28.65
CA ASP A 157 -6.79 -8.73 -30.04
C ASP A 157 -6.62 -10.22 -30.32
N THR A 158 -7.23 -10.70 -31.39
CA THR A 158 -7.36 -12.13 -31.70
C THR A 158 -6.06 -12.78 -32.15
N GLU A 159 -5.11 -12.01 -32.69
CA GLU A 159 -3.83 -12.53 -33.19
C GLU A 159 -2.76 -12.55 -32.08
N THR A 160 -2.73 -11.51 -31.25
CA THR A 160 -1.67 -11.27 -30.27
C THR A 160 -2.06 -11.64 -28.85
N GLY A 161 -3.37 -11.65 -28.55
CA GLY A 161 -3.92 -11.80 -27.20
C GLY A 161 -3.76 -10.55 -26.32
N ARG A 162 -3.21 -9.45 -26.86
CA ARG A 162 -3.01 -8.17 -26.17
C ARG A 162 -4.36 -7.50 -25.92
N ILE A 163 -4.54 -6.92 -24.73
CA ILE A 163 -5.70 -6.06 -24.44
C ILE A 163 -5.74 -4.87 -25.40
N ILE A 164 -6.90 -4.52 -25.94
CA ILE A 164 -7.06 -3.42 -26.88
C ILE A 164 -7.27 -2.09 -26.15
N ASP A 165 -8.04 -2.10 -25.06
CA ASP A 165 -8.36 -0.91 -24.28
C ASP A 165 -7.08 -0.32 -23.64
N PRO A 166 -6.69 0.92 -23.99
CA PRO A 166 -5.51 1.57 -23.42
C PRO A 166 -5.54 1.68 -21.88
N ALA A 167 -6.72 1.88 -21.29
CA ALA A 167 -6.85 2.00 -19.82
C ALA A 167 -6.57 0.68 -19.09
N CYS A 168 -6.69 -0.45 -19.79
CA CYS A 168 -6.41 -1.78 -19.28
C CYS A 168 -5.07 -2.36 -19.76
N PHE A 169 -4.43 -1.71 -20.74
CA PHE A 169 -3.05 -2.00 -21.14
C PHE A 169 -2.03 -1.26 -20.27
N ASP A 170 -2.41 -0.12 -19.69
CA ASP A 170 -1.60 0.57 -18.69
C ASP A 170 -1.20 -0.39 -17.56
N LEU A 171 -0.01 -0.29 -16.98
CA LEU A 171 1.06 0.69 -17.21
C LEU A 171 1.98 0.35 -18.41
N ASN A 172 2.40 1.34 -19.22
CA ASN A 172 3.36 1.12 -20.31
C ASN A 172 4.68 0.43 -19.83
N PRO A 173 5.15 -0.66 -20.49
CA PRO A 173 6.33 -1.42 -20.06
C PRO A 173 7.64 -0.63 -20.03
N GLY A 174 7.84 0.29 -20.96
CA GLY A 174 9.02 1.15 -21.00
C GLY A 174 9.08 2.06 -19.77
N LEU A 175 7.94 2.64 -19.41
CA LEU A 175 7.81 3.47 -18.22
C LEU A 175 7.97 2.66 -16.93
N TRP A 176 7.36 1.47 -16.86
CA TRP A 176 7.55 0.50 -15.78
C TRP A 176 9.04 0.19 -15.56
N HIS A 177 9.76 -0.21 -16.62
CA HIS A 177 11.16 -0.58 -16.54
C HIS A 177 12.02 0.59 -16.03
N VAL A 178 11.83 1.78 -16.58
CA VAL A 178 12.55 2.99 -16.15
C VAL A 178 12.27 3.28 -14.68
N ILE A 179 11.01 3.21 -14.24
CA ILE A 179 10.66 3.52 -12.84
C ILE A 179 11.24 2.49 -11.89
N VAL A 180 11.07 1.19 -12.14
CA VAL A 180 11.62 0.12 -11.29
C VAL A 180 13.15 0.24 -11.17
N THR A 181 13.84 0.37 -12.29
CA THR A 181 15.31 0.41 -12.32
C THR A 181 15.88 1.67 -11.67
N ASN A 182 15.20 2.82 -11.79
CA ASN A 182 15.64 4.05 -11.14
C ASN A 182 15.27 4.08 -9.65
N HIS A 183 14.01 3.81 -9.30
CA HIS A 183 13.57 3.88 -7.91
C HIS A 183 14.27 2.84 -7.03
N ILE A 184 14.19 1.57 -7.40
CA ILE A 184 14.80 0.48 -6.60
C ILE A 184 16.29 0.37 -6.88
N GLY A 185 16.70 0.47 -8.13
CA GLY A 185 18.09 0.21 -8.54
C GLY A 185 19.04 1.36 -8.18
N GLN A 186 18.69 2.59 -8.54
CA GLN A 186 19.54 3.78 -8.35
C GLN A 186 19.28 4.45 -7.00
N THR A 187 18.02 4.78 -6.68
CA THR A 187 17.70 5.56 -5.47
C THR A 187 17.46 4.71 -4.23
N LYS A 188 17.43 3.37 -4.37
CA LYS A 188 17.15 2.41 -3.28
C LYS A 188 15.86 2.72 -2.52
N ARG A 189 14.84 3.20 -3.23
CA ARG A 189 13.59 3.68 -2.66
C ARG A 189 12.40 2.84 -3.12
N PRO A 190 11.67 2.19 -2.19
CA PRO A 190 10.43 1.49 -2.50
C PRO A 190 9.36 2.43 -3.06
N PHE A 191 8.41 1.85 -3.78
CA PHE A 191 7.18 2.50 -4.21
C PHE A 191 6.02 1.48 -4.19
N VAL A 192 4.80 1.97 -4.27
CA VAL A 192 3.60 1.14 -4.23
C VAL A 192 3.22 0.70 -5.64
N ILE A 193 2.92 -0.57 -5.80
CA ILE A 193 2.29 -1.14 -6.99
C ILE A 193 0.88 -1.59 -6.66
N ASP A 194 -0.02 -1.55 -7.64
CA ASP A 194 -1.19 -2.41 -7.60
C ASP A 194 -0.77 -3.83 -8.02
N ALA A 195 -0.88 -4.79 -7.11
CA ALA A 195 -0.43 -6.16 -7.33
C ALA A 195 -1.53 -7.07 -7.90
N SER A 196 -2.77 -6.61 -7.98
CA SER A 196 -3.88 -7.32 -8.63
C SER A 196 -4.03 -6.93 -10.10
N TYR A 197 -4.64 -7.85 -10.86
CA TYR A 197 -5.09 -7.66 -12.23
C TYR A 197 -6.59 -8.00 -12.24
N ASP A 198 -7.38 -7.32 -11.39
CA ASP A 198 -8.82 -7.52 -11.23
C ASP A 198 -9.46 -6.29 -10.56
N LEU A 199 -10.76 -6.39 -10.21
CA LEU A 199 -11.52 -5.30 -9.58
C LEU A 199 -11.03 -4.93 -8.18
N GLU A 200 -10.34 -5.84 -7.50
CA GLU A 200 -9.77 -5.57 -6.18
C GLU A 200 -8.49 -4.75 -6.34
N VAL A 201 -8.18 -3.91 -5.35
CA VAL A 201 -6.95 -3.13 -5.36
C VAL A 201 -6.07 -3.45 -4.18
N TRP A 202 -4.89 -3.95 -4.52
CA TRP A 202 -3.91 -4.46 -3.59
C TRP A 202 -2.64 -3.63 -3.69
N ASN A 203 -2.58 -2.58 -2.89
CA ASN A 203 -1.40 -1.71 -2.78
C ASN A 203 -0.29 -2.45 -2.04
N GLN A 204 0.80 -2.77 -2.73
CA GLN A 204 1.93 -3.50 -2.16
C GLN A 204 3.24 -2.72 -2.33
N PRO A 205 4.12 -2.64 -1.32
CA PRO A 205 5.44 -2.03 -1.48
C PRO A 205 6.37 -2.93 -2.28
N LEU A 206 6.80 -2.49 -3.46
CA LEU A 206 7.85 -3.14 -4.24
C LEU A 206 9.22 -2.79 -3.65
N VAL A 207 9.99 -3.82 -3.30
CA VAL A 207 11.25 -3.67 -2.53
C VAL A 207 12.48 -4.17 -3.27
N SER A 208 12.32 -5.07 -4.23
CA SER A 208 13.45 -5.59 -5.01
C SER A 208 13.03 -5.95 -6.43
N PHE A 209 14.02 -5.96 -7.32
CA PHE A 209 13.89 -6.52 -8.65
C PHE A 209 15.20 -7.16 -9.11
N SER A 210 15.08 -8.08 -10.05
CA SER A 210 16.14 -8.55 -10.94
C SER A 210 15.55 -8.76 -12.32
N TYR A 211 16.36 -8.75 -13.37
CA TYR A 211 15.86 -9.12 -14.69
C TYR A 211 16.90 -9.87 -15.50
N SER A 212 16.42 -10.64 -16.47
CA SER A 212 17.20 -11.30 -17.51
C SER A 212 16.74 -10.80 -18.87
N TYR A 213 17.62 -10.91 -19.85
CA TYR A 213 17.28 -10.61 -21.24
C TYR A 213 16.73 -11.85 -21.94
N PHE A 214 15.83 -11.63 -22.89
CA PHE A 214 15.47 -12.63 -23.90
C PHE A 214 15.42 -11.96 -25.27
N ASN A 215 15.64 -12.72 -26.33
CA ASN A 215 15.58 -12.22 -27.69
C ASN A 215 14.12 -12.28 -28.21
N PRO A 216 13.46 -11.16 -28.57
CA PRO A 216 12.07 -11.17 -29.04
C PRO A 216 11.80 -11.96 -30.33
N LYS A 217 12.83 -12.28 -31.13
CA LYS A 217 12.70 -13.01 -32.40
C LYS A 217 12.44 -14.50 -32.18
N ASP A 218 13.09 -15.11 -31.21
CA ASP A 218 13.00 -16.56 -30.91
C ASP A 218 12.50 -16.87 -29.49
N LEU A 219 12.37 -15.85 -28.64
CA LEU A 219 11.94 -15.93 -27.23
C LEU A 219 12.91 -16.68 -26.32
N GLU A 220 14.17 -16.84 -26.74
CA GLU A 220 15.20 -17.50 -25.96
C GLU A 220 15.91 -16.52 -25.02
N TYR A 221 16.21 -16.99 -23.81
CA TYR A 221 16.98 -16.21 -22.83
C TYR A 221 18.44 -16.06 -23.29
N VAL A 222 18.99 -14.87 -23.08
CA VAL A 222 20.36 -14.53 -23.47
C VAL A 222 21.08 -13.79 -22.35
N ASP A 223 22.41 -13.89 -22.33
CA ASP A 223 23.23 -13.38 -21.22
C ASP A 223 23.47 -11.87 -21.28
N ASP A 224 23.25 -11.24 -22.44
CA ASP A 224 23.63 -9.86 -22.68
C ASP A 224 22.63 -9.08 -23.55
N LEU A 225 22.69 -7.74 -23.41
CA LEU A 225 21.82 -6.81 -24.13
C LEU A 225 22.01 -6.86 -25.65
N HIS A 226 23.23 -7.10 -26.15
CA HIS A 226 23.48 -7.12 -27.59
C HIS A 226 22.75 -8.30 -28.25
N SER A 227 22.85 -9.47 -27.64
CA SER A 227 22.17 -10.70 -28.08
C SER A 227 20.63 -10.61 -27.97
N ALA A 228 20.11 -9.71 -27.13
CA ALA A 228 18.67 -9.51 -26.92
C ALA A 228 18.04 -8.49 -27.86
N ARG A 229 18.85 -7.68 -28.55
CA ARG A 229 18.36 -6.62 -29.45
C ARG A 229 17.92 -7.21 -30.77
N VAL A 230 16.72 -6.83 -31.19
CA VAL A 230 16.17 -7.16 -32.51
C VAL A 230 15.80 -5.87 -33.22
N ARG A 231 16.25 -5.71 -34.46
CA ARG A 231 15.83 -4.57 -35.28
C ARG A 231 14.42 -4.78 -35.78
N LEU A 232 13.60 -3.73 -35.72
CA LEU A 232 12.23 -3.79 -36.22
C LEU A 232 12.15 -3.94 -37.75
N ASP A 233 13.23 -3.62 -38.48
CA ASP A 233 13.36 -3.80 -39.93
C ASP A 233 14.08 -5.10 -40.34
N ASP A 234 14.37 -6.01 -39.40
CA ASP A 234 14.93 -7.33 -39.71
C ASP A 234 13.90 -8.15 -40.53
N PRO A 235 14.20 -8.52 -41.79
CA PRO A 235 13.27 -9.26 -42.64
C PRO A 235 12.93 -10.67 -42.12
N GLU A 236 13.74 -11.21 -41.22
CA GLU A 236 13.49 -12.51 -40.58
C GLU A 236 12.72 -12.38 -39.26
N PHE A 237 12.45 -11.15 -38.79
CA PHE A 237 11.69 -10.93 -37.56
C PHE A 237 10.21 -10.70 -37.87
N THR A 238 9.36 -11.49 -37.23
CA THR A 238 7.90 -11.28 -37.23
C THR A 238 7.50 -10.69 -35.88
N ASP A 239 7.28 -9.38 -35.85
CA ASP A 239 6.88 -8.69 -34.63
C ASP A 239 5.44 -9.02 -34.24
N LYS A 240 5.29 -9.76 -33.14
CA LYS A 240 3.99 -10.10 -32.55
C LYS A 240 3.13 -8.86 -32.34
N PHE A 241 3.71 -7.71 -31.95
CA PHE A 241 2.95 -6.52 -31.57
C PHE A 241 2.99 -5.40 -32.60
N ALA A 242 3.35 -5.69 -33.86
CA ALA A 242 3.54 -4.68 -34.91
C ALA A 242 2.37 -3.67 -35.06
N LYS A 243 1.12 -4.14 -34.86
CA LYS A 243 -0.09 -3.32 -34.94
C LYS A 243 -0.22 -2.30 -33.80
N PHE A 244 0.43 -2.55 -32.66
CA PHE A 244 0.33 -1.75 -31.44
C PHE A 244 1.53 -0.82 -31.24
N ARG A 245 2.62 -1.03 -32.00
CA ARG A 245 3.81 -0.16 -31.99
C ARG A 245 3.51 1.19 -32.64
N ASN A 246 3.09 2.14 -31.79
CA ASN A 246 2.68 3.46 -32.22
C ASN A 246 3.85 4.46 -32.35
N ASN A 247 5.00 4.18 -31.74
CA ASN A 247 6.13 5.10 -31.76
C ASN A 247 7.02 4.90 -32.99
N LYS A 248 6.90 5.79 -33.98
CA LYS A 248 7.67 5.72 -35.24
C LYS A 248 9.18 5.98 -35.09
N LEU A 249 9.63 6.40 -33.91
CA LEU A 249 11.06 6.56 -33.61
C LEU A 249 11.70 5.25 -33.14
N ALA A 250 10.92 4.22 -32.82
CA ALA A 250 11.43 2.91 -32.45
C ALA A 250 12.12 2.25 -33.66
N VAL A 251 13.36 1.79 -33.44
CA VAL A 251 14.15 1.08 -34.47
C VAL A 251 14.54 -0.33 -34.04
N GLU A 252 14.56 -0.58 -32.74
CA GLU A 252 14.93 -1.86 -32.15
C GLU A 252 14.05 -2.16 -30.93
N ILE A 253 13.98 -3.43 -30.59
CA ILE A 253 13.35 -3.92 -29.37
C ILE A 253 14.27 -4.83 -28.58
N VAL A 254 14.05 -4.91 -27.27
CA VAL A 254 14.80 -5.77 -26.35
C VAL A 254 13.84 -6.48 -25.41
N GLY A 255 13.91 -7.81 -25.33
CA GLY A 255 13.11 -8.60 -24.41
C GLY A 255 13.66 -8.57 -22.98
N ILE A 256 12.78 -8.35 -22.00
CA ILE A 256 13.07 -8.32 -20.57
C ILE A 256 12.13 -9.27 -19.84
N ALA A 257 12.70 -10.18 -19.06
CA ALA A 257 11.99 -10.95 -18.05
C ALA A 257 12.39 -10.41 -16.66
N MET A 258 11.50 -9.65 -16.03
CA MET A 258 11.75 -9.00 -14.75
C MET A 258 11.06 -9.77 -13.62
N ASP A 259 11.87 -10.24 -12.66
CA ASP A 259 11.44 -10.77 -11.38
C ASP A 259 11.38 -9.61 -10.38
N ILE A 260 10.21 -9.36 -9.78
CA ILE A 260 10.05 -8.40 -8.69
C ILE A 260 9.75 -9.11 -7.38
N GLU A 261 10.05 -8.44 -6.27
CA GLU A 261 9.66 -8.85 -4.94
C GLU A 261 8.98 -7.68 -4.23
N TYR A 262 7.80 -7.95 -3.67
CA TYR A 262 7.00 -6.99 -2.92
C TYR A 262 6.62 -7.56 -1.55
N VAL A 263 6.52 -6.67 -0.57
CA VAL A 263 6.09 -7.02 0.79
C VAL A 263 4.59 -7.31 0.76
N VAL A 264 4.13 -8.28 1.55
CA VAL A 264 2.71 -8.60 1.74
C VAL A 264 2.32 -8.59 3.21
N GLU A 265 1.02 -8.53 3.45
CA GLU A 265 0.42 -8.44 4.77
C GLU A 265 0.72 -9.68 5.64
N THR A 266 0.85 -9.42 6.94
CA THR A 266 0.82 -10.44 7.99
C THR A 266 -0.33 -10.13 8.93
N SER A 267 -0.96 -11.16 9.48
CA SER A 267 -1.94 -10.98 10.55
C SER A 267 -1.23 -10.55 11.85
N PRO A 268 -1.80 -9.62 12.62
CA PRO A 268 -1.26 -9.29 13.92
C PRO A 268 -1.37 -10.49 14.87
N ASP A 269 -0.31 -10.78 15.62
CA ASP A 269 -0.18 -11.99 16.43
C ASP A 269 0.07 -11.72 17.92
N GLY A 270 0.16 -10.44 18.31
CA GLY A 270 0.46 -10.07 19.68
C GLY A 270 1.93 -10.23 20.05
N ALA A 271 2.85 -10.38 19.10
CA ALA A 271 4.28 -10.33 19.40
C ALA A 271 4.65 -9.03 20.12
N ILE A 272 5.56 -9.14 21.10
CA ILE A 272 6.08 -7.99 21.86
C ILE A 272 7.31 -7.36 21.19
N THR A 273 7.79 -7.95 20.10
CA THR A 273 8.95 -7.50 19.32
C THR A 273 8.69 -7.72 17.84
N ASP A 274 9.27 -6.87 17.00
CA ASP A 274 9.19 -6.95 15.56
C ASP A 274 10.54 -6.73 14.88
N SER A 275 10.78 -7.40 13.76
CA SER A 275 11.99 -7.22 12.94
C SER A 275 11.71 -7.56 11.47
N ALA A 276 12.66 -7.25 10.59
CA ALA A 276 12.58 -7.61 9.17
C ALA A 276 12.43 -9.13 8.93
N LEU A 277 12.79 -9.98 9.89
CA LEU A 277 12.59 -11.44 9.81
C LEU A 277 11.11 -11.85 9.86
N ASN A 278 10.24 -10.96 10.34
CA ASN A 278 8.80 -11.19 10.41
C ASN A 278 8.10 -10.80 9.11
N ASP A 279 8.78 -10.09 8.21
CA ASP A 279 8.19 -9.64 6.96
C ASP A 279 7.90 -10.83 6.07
N ARG A 280 6.80 -10.73 5.33
CA ARG A 280 6.50 -11.66 4.24
C ARG A 280 6.63 -10.94 2.92
N THR A 281 7.16 -11.64 1.93
CA THR A 281 7.26 -11.15 0.56
C THR A 281 6.63 -12.14 -0.40
N ARG A 282 6.22 -11.63 -1.56
CA ARG A 282 5.85 -12.41 -2.73
C ARG A 282 6.66 -11.96 -3.92
N LYS A 283 6.75 -12.85 -4.91
CA LYS A 283 7.43 -12.60 -6.17
C LYS A 283 6.45 -12.64 -7.33
N ALA A 284 6.68 -11.79 -8.31
CA ALA A 284 5.98 -11.82 -9.59
C ALA A 284 7.01 -11.68 -10.72
N LYS A 285 6.72 -12.29 -11.86
CA LYS A 285 7.55 -12.22 -13.06
C LYS A 285 6.76 -11.57 -14.19
N TYR A 286 7.37 -10.57 -14.83
CA TYR A 286 6.80 -9.89 -15.97
C TYR A 286 7.70 -10.01 -17.19
N HIS A 287 7.10 -10.39 -18.32
CA HIS A 287 7.76 -10.44 -19.62
C HIS A 287 7.25 -9.30 -20.50
N TYR A 288 8.17 -8.53 -21.05
CA TYR A 288 7.88 -7.42 -21.94
C TYR A 288 9.05 -7.18 -22.88
N ASP A 289 8.80 -6.45 -23.97
CA ASP A 289 9.86 -5.83 -24.74
C ASP A 289 9.91 -4.31 -24.51
N LEU A 290 11.10 -3.74 -24.69
CA LEU A 290 11.35 -2.31 -24.66
C LEU A 290 11.57 -1.80 -26.07
N GLU A 291 10.88 -0.73 -26.45
CA GLU A 291 11.13 -0.04 -27.71
C GLU A 291 12.27 0.97 -27.54
N LEU A 292 13.29 0.84 -28.39
CA LEU A 292 14.47 1.68 -28.38
C LEU A 292 14.52 2.58 -29.62
N ASP A 293 14.87 3.84 -29.42
CA ASP A 293 15.19 4.75 -30.52
C ASP A 293 16.63 4.56 -31.04
N GLN A 294 17.00 5.32 -32.08
CA GLN A 294 18.35 5.25 -32.69
C GLN A 294 19.50 5.54 -31.71
N SER A 295 19.23 6.20 -30.58
CA SER A 295 20.22 6.49 -29.54
C SER A 295 20.20 5.44 -28.42
N GLY A 296 19.39 4.39 -28.53
CA GLY A 296 19.21 3.36 -27.50
C GLY A 296 18.38 3.83 -26.31
N ARG A 297 17.61 4.92 -26.43
CA ARG A 297 16.71 5.38 -25.35
C ARG A 297 15.43 4.58 -25.37
N ILE A 298 14.95 4.22 -24.17
CA ILE A 298 13.64 3.56 -24.00
C ILE A 298 12.54 4.59 -24.29
N ILE A 299 11.67 4.27 -25.24
CA ILE A 299 10.61 5.16 -25.73
C ILE A 299 9.22 4.49 -25.78
N GLY A 300 9.12 3.24 -25.31
CA GLY A 300 7.90 2.44 -25.31
C GLY A 300 8.18 1.00 -24.95
N GLY A 301 7.22 0.12 -25.22
CA GLY A 301 7.32 -1.31 -24.97
C GLY A 301 5.97 -2.02 -25.02
N GLU A 302 6.00 -3.34 -25.13
CA GLU A 302 4.80 -4.19 -25.17
C GLU A 302 4.86 -5.33 -24.14
N TRP A 303 3.74 -5.61 -23.47
CA TRP A 303 3.60 -6.70 -22.51
C TRP A 303 3.32 -8.03 -23.20
N TYR A 304 3.99 -9.10 -22.77
CA TYR A 304 3.78 -10.47 -23.29
C TYR A 304 2.68 -11.21 -22.52
N GLN A 305 2.19 -10.60 -21.46
CA GLN A 305 1.20 -11.11 -20.54
C GLN A 305 0.25 -9.99 -20.16
N ASN A 306 -1.04 -10.28 -20.07
CA ASN A 306 -2.03 -9.29 -19.67
C ASN A 306 -1.97 -9.01 -18.16
N LYS A 307 -1.55 -9.98 -17.34
CA LYS A 307 -1.34 -9.76 -15.91
C LYS A 307 -0.07 -8.94 -15.67
N HIS A 308 -0.25 -7.66 -15.43
CA HIS A 308 0.78 -6.68 -15.04
C HIS A 308 0.17 -5.66 -14.06
N PRO A 309 0.98 -4.84 -13.36
CA PRO A 309 0.45 -3.78 -12.50
C PRO A 309 -0.34 -2.75 -13.32
N ASP A 310 -1.52 -2.39 -12.83
CA ASP A 310 -2.37 -1.34 -13.43
C ASP A 310 -1.74 0.05 -13.24
N PHE A 311 -1.31 0.32 -12.00
CA PHE A 311 -0.72 1.60 -11.63
C PHE A 311 0.36 1.44 -10.58
N ILE A 312 1.17 2.49 -10.46
CA ILE A 312 2.21 2.62 -9.47
C ILE A 312 2.21 4.02 -8.89
N TRP A 313 2.56 4.15 -7.62
CA TRP A 313 2.60 5.44 -6.96
C TRP A 313 3.52 5.46 -5.75
N THR A 314 3.89 6.66 -5.32
CA THR A 314 4.66 6.85 -4.09
C THR A 314 4.40 8.24 -3.52
N PRO A 315 4.35 8.40 -2.19
CA PRO A 315 4.48 9.71 -1.58
C PRO A 315 5.78 10.39 -2.02
N ILE A 316 5.84 11.72 -2.00
CA ILE A 316 7.09 12.44 -2.26
C ILE A 316 8.09 12.11 -1.15
N GLN A 317 9.39 12.11 -1.48
CA GLN A 317 10.41 11.86 -0.48
C GLN A 317 10.28 12.84 0.70
N ASN A 318 10.43 12.34 1.92
CA ASN A 318 10.27 13.07 3.17
C ASN A 318 8.86 13.61 3.43
N SER A 319 7.84 13.22 2.64
CA SER A 319 6.47 13.58 2.97
C SER A 319 6.05 12.92 4.28
N VAL A 320 5.19 13.60 5.02
CA VAL A 320 4.52 13.04 6.18
C VAL A 320 3.01 13.09 5.97
N ALA A 321 2.30 12.11 6.50
CA ALA A 321 0.85 12.16 6.60
C ALA A 321 0.46 12.99 7.84
N VAL A 322 -0.39 14.00 7.65
CA VAL A 322 -0.92 14.89 8.71
C VAL A 322 -2.44 14.98 8.65
N ASN A 323 -3.08 15.56 9.65
CA ASN A 323 -4.43 16.11 9.53
C ASN A 323 -4.38 17.63 9.72
N GLN A 324 -5.48 18.34 9.45
CA GLN A 324 -5.50 19.80 9.53
C GLN A 324 -5.13 20.30 10.93
N GLU A 325 -5.51 19.55 11.97
CA GLU A 325 -5.22 19.87 13.36
C GLU A 325 -3.73 19.73 13.73
N ASP A 326 -2.95 18.92 13.00
CA ASP A 326 -1.49 18.81 13.19
C ASP A 326 -0.74 20.06 12.65
N LEU A 327 -1.40 20.90 11.85
CA LEU A 327 -0.79 22.12 11.30
C LEU A 327 -0.72 23.26 12.32
N TYR A 328 -1.40 23.12 13.47
CA TYR A 328 -1.28 24.04 14.58
C TYR A 328 -0.12 23.64 15.51
N ASN A 329 0.42 24.58 16.28
CA ASN A 329 1.42 24.29 17.31
C ASN A 329 0.78 23.52 18.48
N LEU A 330 0.75 22.19 18.38
CA LEU A 330 0.24 21.30 19.41
C LEU A 330 1.24 21.14 20.56
N THR A 331 0.68 21.06 21.76
CA THR A 331 1.38 20.69 23.00
C THR A 331 0.62 19.56 23.68
N ASP A 332 1.29 18.84 24.59
CA ASP A 332 0.69 17.72 25.31
C ASP A 332 -0.63 18.10 26.01
N SER A 333 -0.71 19.32 26.57
CA SER A 333 -1.92 19.81 27.26
C SER A 333 -3.12 20.04 26.32
N LEU A 334 -2.87 20.23 25.02
CA LEU A 334 -3.92 20.45 24.02
C LEU A 334 -4.43 19.14 23.40
N VAL A 335 -3.67 18.05 23.51
CA VAL A 335 -4.02 16.76 22.88
C VAL A 335 -5.44 16.31 23.25
N PRO A 336 -5.90 16.31 24.52
CA PRO A 336 -7.26 15.86 24.85
C PRO A 336 -8.37 16.72 24.26
N GLN A 337 -8.09 17.99 23.94
CA GLN A 337 -9.06 18.89 23.34
C GLN A 337 -9.09 18.74 21.81
N VAL A 338 -7.93 18.50 21.20
CA VAL A 338 -7.77 18.52 19.74
C VAL A 338 -7.96 17.14 19.12
N ALA A 339 -7.48 16.07 19.78
CA ALA A 339 -7.50 14.72 19.22
C ALA A 339 -8.91 14.23 18.86
N PRO A 340 -9.97 14.47 19.67
CA PRO A 340 -11.32 14.08 19.28
C PRO A 340 -11.79 14.73 17.98
N THR A 341 -11.32 15.95 17.66
CA THR A 341 -11.64 16.64 16.41
C THR A 341 -10.97 15.94 15.22
N ALA A 342 -9.68 15.61 15.32
CA ALA A 342 -8.98 14.85 14.29
C ALA A 342 -9.59 13.44 14.08
N SER A 343 -9.97 12.79 15.19
CA SER A 343 -10.64 11.48 15.17
C SER A 343 -11.95 11.51 14.40
N ARG A 344 -12.67 12.64 14.30
CA ARG A 344 -13.90 12.78 13.50
C ARG A 344 -13.67 12.55 12.00
N SER A 345 -12.46 12.82 11.52
CA SER A 345 -12.04 12.50 10.16
C SER A 345 -11.42 11.11 10.03
N ARG A 346 -11.49 10.27 11.08
CA ARG A 346 -10.89 8.92 11.15
C ARG A 346 -9.36 8.95 10.98
N VAL A 347 -8.72 9.99 11.51
CA VAL A 347 -7.27 10.18 11.43
C VAL A 347 -6.72 10.42 12.83
N PRO A 348 -5.78 9.61 13.33
CA PRO A 348 -5.05 9.94 14.56
C PRO A 348 -4.09 11.12 14.34
N LEU A 349 -3.81 11.90 15.38
CA LEU A 349 -2.88 13.02 15.33
C LEU A 349 -1.46 12.56 15.02
N ARG A 350 -0.82 13.15 14.02
CA ARG A 350 0.61 12.92 13.71
C ARG A 350 1.47 13.29 14.91
N TYR A 351 1.12 14.35 15.63
CA TYR A 351 1.83 14.76 16.85
C TYR A 351 1.95 13.60 17.86
N VAL A 352 0.84 12.90 18.12
CA VAL A 352 0.80 11.77 19.06
C VAL A 352 1.54 10.57 18.49
N LEU A 353 1.35 10.25 17.20
CA LEU A 353 2.05 9.13 16.56
C LEU A 353 3.57 9.33 16.51
N ASN A 354 4.05 10.55 16.29
CA ASN A 354 5.48 10.87 16.36
C ASN A 354 6.06 10.55 17.74
N LYS A 355 5.35 10.92 18.82
CA LYS A 355 5.79 10.60 20.19
C LYS A 355 5.87 9.10 20.45
N LEU A 356 4.97 8.30 19.86
CA LEU A 356 5.07 6.84 19.90
C LEU A 356 6.28 6.36 19.08
N LEU A 357 6.47 6.89 17.88
CA LEU A 357 7.53 6.51 16.94
C LEU A 357 8.94 6.89 17.39
N ASP A 358 9.10 7.95 18.18
CA ASP A 358 10.40 8.40 18.72
C ASP A 358 11.06 7.34 19.63
N ASN A 359 10.31 6.33 20.08
CA ASN A 359 10.85 5.19 20.85
C ASN A 359 11.59 4.15 19.96
N PHE A 360 11.59 4.31 18.63
CA PHE A 360 12.18 3.36 17.68
C PHE A 360 13.18 3.99 16.71
N ARG A 361 13.55 5.26 16.95
CA ARG A 361 14.48 6.03 16.11
C ARG A 361 15.92 5.93 16.59
#